data_AF-A0AAU1KTB7-F1
#
_entry.id   AF-A0AAU1KTB7-F1
#
_cell.length_a   1.000
_cell.length_b   1.000
_cell.length_c   1.000
_cell.angle_alpha   90.00
_cell.angle_beta   90.00
_cell.angle_gamma   90.00
#
_symmetry.space_group_name_H-M   'P 1'
#
loop_
_entity.id
_entity.type
_entity.pdbx_description
1 polymer ?
#
loop_
_entity_poly.entity_id
_entity_poly.type
_entity_poly.pdbx_seq_one_letter_code
_entity_poly.pdbx_strand_id
1 'polypeptide(L)'
;MALQYASSPKPGPVAGVSWADSGAGARAQPHLAPGVVALLAADEDEWVRRTSAESCEDAPHELLVGLYAKVRDRYWPGYRNHRNFARPGLARFADDPNPRLRHAALDDPEAGPELVLRLADDPEVGGWAVRDPRLPSDELLQRLTLPAHAAAAAGNPALPVAVMHHLLDLARARRPQVSG
;
A
#
# COMPACT_ATOMS: atom_id res chain seq x y z
N MET A 1 4.29 44.96 -8.24
CA MET A 1 4.71 44.28 -9.49
C MET A 1 4.45 42.79 -9.31
N ALA A 2 3.23 42.33 -9.62
CA ALA A 2 2.80 40.94 -9.46
C ALA A 2 2.53 40.37 -10.85
N LEU A 3 3.25 39.32 -11.22
CA LEU A 3 3.08 38.64 -12.50
C LEU A 3 1.79 37.82 -12.46
N GLN A 4 0.87 38.19 -13.34
CA GLN A 4 -0.46 37.65 -13.52
C GLN A 4 -0.35 36.43 -14.44
N TYR A 5 -0.49 35.22 -13.89
CA TYR A 5 -0.59 34.01 -14.69
C TYR A 5 -2.00 33.94 -15.29
N ALA A 6 -2.10 34.16 -16.60
CA ALA A 6 -3.33 34.00 -17.35
C ALA A 6 -3.75 32.52 -17.32
N SER A 7 -4.95 32.25 -16.80
CA SER A 7 -5.62 30.96 -16.93
C SER A 7 -5.78 30.62 -18.41
N SER A 8 -5.11 29.57 -18.88
CA SER A 8 -5.48 28.91 -20.13
C SER A 8 -6.94 28.44 -20.04
N PRO A 9 -7.74 28.55 -21.12
CA PRO A 9 -9.13 28.14 -21.10
C PRO A 9 -9.21 26.63 -20.90
N LYS A 10 -10.06 26.20 -19.95
CA LYS A 10 -10.41 24.79 -19.76
C LYS A 10 -11.01 24.25 -21.08
N PRO A 11 -10.57 23.09 -21.59
CA PRO A 11 -11.29 22.45 -22.69
C PRO A 11 -12.73 22.17 -22.22
N GLY A 12 -13.70 22.54 -23.08
CA GLY A 12 -15.11 22.32 -22.83
C GLY A 12 -15.45 20.83 -22.66
N PRO A 13 -16.62 20.53 -22.06
CA PRO A 13 -16.98 19.15 -21.74
C PRO A 13 -17.06 18.31 -23.01
N VAL A 14 -16.34 17.18 -23.03
CA VAL A 14 -16.69 16.05 -23.90
C VAL A 14 -18.09 15.59 -23.50
N ALA A 15 -19.01 15.55 -24.46
CA ALA A 15 -20.41 15.23 -24.22
C ALA A 15 -20.53 13.87 -23.50
N GLY A 16 -21.10 13.89 -22.28
CA GLY A 16 -21.59 12.68 -21.62
C GLY A 16 -21.10 12.38 -20.21
N VAL A 17 -20.19 13.16 -19.60
CA VAL A 17 -19.76 12.88 -18.22
C VAL A 17 -19.85 14.11 -17.32
N SER A 18 -20.87 14.11 -16.45
CA SER A 18 -21.01 15.04 -15.33
C SER A 18 -20.29 14.48 -14.11
N TRP A 19 -19.22 15.15 -13.69
CA TRP A 19 -18.46 14.78 -12.48
C TRP A 19 -18.87 15.58 -11.23
N ALA A 20 -19.97 16.35 -11.30
CA ALA A 20 -20.32 17.30 -10.25
C ALA A 20 -21.14 16.72 -9.08
N ASP A 21 -21.78 15.57 -9.25
CA ASP A 21 -22.66 15.01 -8.20
C ASP A 21 -22.48 13.51 -8.06
N SER A 22 -21.53 13.05 -7.23
CA SER A 22 -21.54 11.70 -6.66
C SER A 22 -20.52 11.58 -5.53
N GLY A 23 -20.95 11.86 -4.31
CA GLY A 23 -20.51 11.05 -3.18
C GLY A 23 -21.10 9.65 -3.36
N ALA A 24 -20.44 8.78 -4.11
CA ALA A 24 -20.80 7.39 -4.29
C ALA A 24 -19.55 6.63 -4.76
N GLY A 25 -19.31 5.45 -4.19
CA GLY A 25 -18.12 4.64 -4.44
C GLY A 25 -17.78 4.54 -5.92
N ALA A 26 -16.49 4.64 -6.22
CA ALA A 26 -15.93 4.43 -7.54
C ALA A 26 -16.62 3.23 -8.20
N ARG A 27 -17.51 3.49 -9.15
CA ARG A 27 -17.93 2.45 -10.08
C ARG A 27 -16.68 2.14 -10.88
N ALA A 28 -16.04 1.03 -10.52
CA ALA A 28 -15.00 0.42 -11.34
C ALA A 28 -15.53 0.41 -12.77
N GLN A 29 -14.84 1.09 -13.69
CA GLN A 29 -15.16 1.00 -15.10
C GLN A 29 -14.68 -0.37 -15.57
N PRO A 30 -15.58 -1.28 -16.00
CA PRO A 30 -15.15 -2.57 -16.49
C PRO A 30 -14.40 -2.36 -17.82
N HIS A 31 -13.15 -2.81 -17.84
CA HIS A 31 -12.28 -3.01 -19.00
C HIS A 31 -12.30 -1.93 -20.09
N LEU A 32 -11.36 -0.99 -19.97
CA LEU A 32 -11.01 -0.06 -21.05
C LEU A 32 -10.11 -0.76 -22.08
N ALA A 33 -10.15 -0.30 -23.33
CA ALA A 33 -9.22 -0.77 -24.35
C ALA A 33 -7.77 -0.50 -23.92
N PRO A 34 -6.81 -1.43 -24.12
CA PRO A 34 -5.43 -1.29 -23.63
C PRO A 34 -4.74 0.01 -24.07
N GLY A 35 -4.98 0.48 -25.29
CA GLY A 35 -4.43 1.75 -25.79
C GLY A 35 -4.96 2.97 -25.03
N VAL A 36 -6.23 2.94 -24.59
CA VAL A 36 -6.83 4.01 -23.78
C VAL A 36 -6.24 3.99 -22.37
N VAL A 37 -6.07 2.80 -21.78
CA VAL A 37 -5.41 2.63 -20.47
C VAL A 37 -4.00 3.19 -20.51
N ALA A 38 -3.22 2.85 -21.55
CA ALA A 38 -1.86 3.36 -21.72
C ALA A 38 -1.83 4.89 -21.87
N LEU A 39 -2.76 5.45 -22.65
CA LEU A 39 -2.87 6.91 -22.83
C LEU A 39 -3.17 7.62 -21.50
N LEU A 40 -4.18 7.15 -20.75
CA LEU A 40 -4.57 7.74 -19.46
C LEU A 40 -3.45 7.60 -18.40
N ALA A 41 -2.71 6.50 -18.43
CA ALA A 41 -1.59 6.28 -17.52
C ALA A 41 -0.39 7.20 -17.82
N ALA A 42 -0.20 7.57 -19.09
CA ALA A 42 0.85 8.47 -19.55
C ALA A 42 0.42 9.94 -19.62
N ASP A 43 -0.82 10.25 -19.26
CA ASP A 43 -1.35 11.62 -19.31
C ASP A 43 -0.48 12.57 -18.47
N GLU A 44 -0.28 13.80 -18.92
CA GLU A 44 0.54 14.79 -18.20
C GLU A 44 -0.17 15.29 -16.93
N ASP A 45 -1.50 15.31 -16.92
CA ASP A 45 -2.31 15.71 -15.78
C ASP A 45 -2.35 14.60 -14.72
N GLU A 46 -1.82 14.91 -13.53
CA GLU A 46 -1.86 13.99 -12.40
C GLU A 46 -3.28 13.62 -11.99
N TRP A 47 -4.25 14.52 -12.15
CA TRP A 47 -5.64 14.25 -11.82
C TRP A 47 -6.22 13.14 -12.71
N VAL A 48 -5.89 13.15 -14.01
CA VAL A 48 -6.30 12.11 -14.96
C VAL A 48 -5.66 10.77 -14.58
N ARG A 49 -4.34 10.77 -14.33
CA ARG A 49 -3.61 9.57 -13.90
C ARG A 49 -4.17 8.95 -12.63
N ARG A 50 -4.48 9.77 -11.62
CA ARG A 50 -5.08 9.32 -10.36
C ARG A 50 -6.48 8.76 -10.53
N THR A 51 -7.33 9.50 -11.24
CA THR A 51 -8.71 9.07 -11.52
C THR A 51 -8.70 7.73 -12.27
N SER A 52 -7.79 7.57 -13.23
CA SER A 52 -7.57 6.31 -13.94
C SER A 52 -7.18 5.19 -12.98
N ALA A 53 -6.17 5.40 -12.12
CA ALA A 53 -5.74 4.40 -11.14
C ALA A 53 -6.81 4.02 -10.11
N GLU A 54 -7.70 4.95 -9.76
CA GLU A 54 -8.77 4.73 -8.78
C GLU A 54 -10.01 4.07 -9.40
N SER A 55 -10.27 4.29 -10.68
CA SER A 55 -11.51 3.88 -11.34
C SER A 55 -11.35 2.72 -12.32
N CYS A 56 -10.13 2.39 -12.76
CA CYS A 56 -9.87 1.38 -13.78
C CYS A 56 -9.19 0.14 -13.18
N GLU A 57 -9.84 -1.03 -13.28
CA GLU A 57 -9.27 -2.31 -12.81
C GLU A 57 -8.02 -2.77 -13.59
N ASP A 58 -7.84 -2.23 -14.80
CA ASP A 58 -6.70 -2.50 -15.67
C ASP A 58 -5.59 -1.45 -15.53
N ALA A 59 -5.66 -0.58 -14.50
CA ALA A 59 -4.61 0.39 -14.21
C ALA A 59 -3.22 -0.28 -14.20
N PRO A 60 -2.23 0.26 -14.95
CA PRO A 60 -0.92 -0.36 -15.07
C PRO A 60 -0.13 -0.37 -13.76
N HIS A 61 0.68 -1.40 -13.56
CA HIS A 61 1.58 -1.55 -12.41
C HIS A 61 2.43 -0.29 -12.15
N GLU A 62 3.15 0.19 -13.16
CA GLU A 62 4.07 1.32 -13.02
C GLU A 62 3.36 2.63 -12.65
N LEU A 63 2.13 2.83 -13.14
CA LEU A 63 1.29 3.96 -12.71
C LEU A 63 0.97 3.87 -11.22
N LEU A 64 0.54 2.68 -10.75
CA LEU A 64 0.16 2.46 -9.35
C LEU A 64 1.36 2.65 -8.41
N VAL A 65 2.53 2.11 -8.76
CA VAL A 65 3.77 2.29 -7.97
C VAL A 65 4.20 3.76 -7.94
N GLY A 66 4.15 4.46 -9.08
CA GLY A 66 4.49 5.88 -9.16
C GLY A 66 3.57 6.76 -8.32
N LEU A 67 2.25 6.53 -8.37
CA LEU A 67 1.28 7.24 -7.54
C LEU A 67 1.46 6.91 -6.06
N TYR A 68 1.66 5.64 -5.72
CA TYR A 68 1.93 5.19 -4.35
C TYR A 68 3.17 5.89 -3.74
N ALA A 69 4.24 6.01 -4.52
CA ALA A 69 5.47 6.67 -4.09
C ALA A 69 5.29 8.18 -3.84
N LYS A 70 4.42 8.85 -4.61
CA LYS A 70 4.31 10.32 -4.65
C LYS A 70 3.14 10.89 -3.85
N VAL A 71 1.94 10.31 -3.97
CA VAL A 71 0.67 10.91 -3.52
C VAL A 71 0.54 10.83 -1.99
N ARG A 72 0.26 11.96 -1.32
CA ARG A 72 0.23 12.03 0.16
C ARG A 72 -1.14 12.22 0.79
N ASP A 73 -2.22 12.13 0.03
CA ASP A 73 -3.57 12.20 0.60
C ASP A 73 -4.07 10.85 1.15
N ARG A 74 -5.17 10.87 1.88
CA ARG A 74 -5.80 9.71 2.53
C ARG A 74 -6.05 8.48 1.62
N TYR A 75 -6.09 8.64 0.30
CA TYR A 75 -6.38 7.55 -0.62
C TYR A 75 -5.13 6.77 -1.06
N TRP A 76 -3.93 7.28 -0.73
CA TRP A 76 -2.64 6.65 -1.08
C TRP A 76 -2.55 5.14 -0.75
N PRO A 77 -3.12 4.61 0.36
CA PRO A 77 -3.04 3.17 0.64
C PRO A 77 -3.82 2.31 -0.36
N GLY A 78 -4.82 2.89 -1.04
CA GLY A 78 -5.66 2.20 -2.01
C GLY A 78 -4.88 1.69 -3.22
N TYR A 79 -3.84 2.42 -3.67
CA TYR A 79 -3.03 2.03 -4.82
C TYR A 79 -2.31 0.70 -4.59
N ARG A 80 -1.81 0.46 -3.36
CA ARG A 80 -1.14 -0.80 -2.98
C ARG A 80 -2.08 -1.99 -2.99
N ASN A 81 -3.36 -1.77 -2.67
CA ASN A 81 -4.36 -2.83 -2.62
C ASN A 81 -4.93 -3.19 -4.00
N HIS A 82 -4.51 -2.48 -5.05
CA HIS A 82 -4.95 -2.76 -6.41
C HIS A 82 -4.39 -4.09 -6.93
N ARG A 83 -5.21 -4.88 -7.65
CA ARG A 83 -4.84 -6.21 -8.16
C ARG A 83 -3.61 -6.25 -9.08
N ASN A 84 -3.28 -5.11 -9.68
CA ASN A 84 -2.12 -4.94 -10.56
C ASN A 84 -0.90 -4.32 -9.87
N PHE A 85 -0.98 -4.05 -8.55
CA PHE A 85 0.14 -3.47 -7.81
C PHE A 85 1.28 -4.48 -7.62
N ALA A 86 0.99 -5.67 -7.06
CA ALA A 86 1.99 -6.71 -6.84
C ALA A 86 2.40 -7.34 -8.18
N ARG A 87 3.63 -7.06 -8.61
CA ARG A 87 4.27 -7.61 -9.82
C ARG A 87 5.75 -7.88 -9.56
N PRO A 88 6.36 -8.83 -10.29
CA PRO A 88 7.79 -9.08 -10.23
C PRO A 88 8.64 -7.82 -10.41
N GLY A 89 9.73 -7.74 -9.66
CA GLY A 89 10.72 -6.67 -9.77
C GLY A 89 10.54 -5.53 -8.78
N LEU A 90 9.53 -5.57 -7.91
CA LEU A 90 9.38 -4.64 -6.79
C LEU A 90 10.53 -4.73 -5.78
N ALA A 91 11.18 -5.89 -5.65
CA ALA A 91 12.32 -6.12 -4.77
C ALA A 91 13.52 -5.18 -5.07
N ARG A 92 13.59 -4.60 -6.28
CA ARG A 92 14.59 -3.59 -6.66
C ARG A 92 14.57 -2.34 -5.77
N PHE A 93 13.44 -2.06 -5.14
CA PHE A 93 13.23 -0.88 -4.31
C PHE A 93 13.66 -1.06 -2.85
N ALA A 94 14.24 -2.21 -2.48
CA ALA A 94 14.55 -2.51 -1.09
C ALA A 94 15.51 -1.51 -0.41
N ASP A 95 16.33 -0.81 -1.19
CA ASP A 95 17.29 0.18 -0.71
C ASP A 95 16.92 1.61 -1.16
N ASP A 96 15.67 1.82 -1.63
CA ASP A 96 15.21 3.11 -2.12
C ASP A 96 15.13 4.14 -0.97
N PRO A 97 15.55 5.40 -1.17
CA PRO A 97 15.42 6.43 -0.13
C PRO A 97 13.96 6.71 0.27
N ASN A 98 12.98 6.40 -0.58
CA ASN A 98 11.57 6.51 -0.25
C ASN A 98 11.08 5.28 0.54
N PRO A 99 10.69 5.42 1.82
CA PRO A 99 10.21 4.31 2.63
C PRO A 99 8.97 3.62 2.05
N ARG A 100 8.16 4.32 1.25
CA ARG A 100 7.04 3.70 0.55
C ARG A 100 7.52 2.73 -0.52
N LEU A 101 8.56 3.06 -1.27
CA LEU A 101 9.09 2.15 -2.28
C LEU A 101 9.75 0.93 -1.63
N ARG A 102 10.47 1.12 -0.51
CA ARG A 102 10.96 0.00 0.30
C ARG A 102 9.81 -0.88 0.82
N HIS A 103 8.72 -0.27 1.23
CA HIS A 103 7.53 -1.01 1.65
C HIS A 103 6.86 -1.75 0.46
N ALA A 104 6.81 -1.15 -0.73
CA ALA A 104 6.35 -1.83 -1.94
C ALA A 104 7.23 -3.02 -2.32
N ALA A 105 8.52 -3.02 -1.95
CA ALA A 105 9.41 -4.17 -2.17
C ALA A 105 8.91 -5.45 -1.46
N LEU A 106 8.21 -5.32 -0.32
CA LEU A 106 7.56 -6.45 0.33
C LEU A 106 6.41 -7.05 -0.50
N ASP A 107 5.84 -6.32 -1.46
CA ASP A 107 4.77 -6.85 -2.33
C ASP A 107 5.30 -7.58 -3.57
N ASP A 108 6.62 -7.76 -3.70
CA ASP A 108 7.17 -8.54 -4.81
C ASP A 108 6.78 -10.03 -4.65
N PRO A 109 6.04 -10.61 -5.61
CA PRO A 109 5.63 -12.01 -5.58
C PRO A 109 6.82 -12.99 -5.73
N GLU A 110 7.95 -12.53 -6.25
CA GLU A 110 9.18 -13.34 -6.40
C GLU A 110 10.16 -13.14 -5.24
N ALA A 111 9.88 -12.22 -4.31
CA ALA A 111 10.74 -12.03 -3.15
C ALA A 111 10.59 -13.16 -2.12
N GLY A 112 11.75 -13.65 -1.66
CA GLY A 112 11.87 -14.63 -0.61
C GLY A 112 11.94 -14.04 0.82
N PRO A 113 12.03 -14.90 1.84
CA PRO A 113 12.16 -14.50 3.24
C PRO A 113 13.39 -13.64 3.52
N GLU A 114 14.43 -13.70 2.70
CA GLU A 114 15.66 -12.92 2.84
C GLU A 114 15.41 -11.41 2.74
N LEU A 115 14.51 -11.00 1.83
CA LEU A 115 14.12 -9.60 1.69
C LEU A 115 13.36 -9.11 2.93
N VAL A 116 12.42 -9.93 3.40
CA VAL A 116 11.60 -9.64 4.58
C VAL A 116 12.48 -9.50 5.82
N LEU A 117 13.42 -10.43 6.01
CA LEU A 117 14.37 -10.39 7.11
C LEU A 117 15.22 -9.11 7.08
N ARG A 118 15.74 -8.74 5.91
CA ARG A 118 16.50 -7.48 5.75
C ARG A 118 15.66 -6.26 6.12
N LEU A 119 14.42 -6.20 5.65
CA LEU A 119 13.54 -5.05 5.90
C LEU A 119 12.92 -5.06 7.31
N ALA A 120 13.02 -6.15 8.08
CA ALA A 120 12.52 -6.22 9.45
C ALA A 120 13.23 -5.23 10.40
N ASP A 121 14.48 -4.87 10.09
CA ASP A 121 15.26 -3.87 10.81
C ASP A 121 15.15 -2.44 10.22
N ASP A 122 14.37 -2.27 9.14
CA ASP A 122 14.11 -0.95 8.58
C ASP A 122 13.32 -0.08 9.58
N PRO A 123 13.78 1.14 9.90
CA PRO A 123 13.13 1.98 10.91
C PRO A 123 11.72 2.43 10.52
N GLU A 124 11.39 2.47 9.23
CA GLU A 124 10.12 2.98 8.70
C GLU A 124 9.21 1.85 8.21
N VAL A 125 9.81 0.75 7.74
CA VAL A 125 9.11 -0.37 7.10
C VAL A 125 9.12 -1.65 7.97
N GLY A 126 9.99 -1.74 8.97
CA GLY A 126 10.20 -2.94 9.78
C GLY A 126 8.93 -3.49 10.44
N GLY A 127 8.01 -2.63 10.88
CA GLY A 127 6.73 -3.08 11.43
C GLY A 127 5.85 -3.85 10.42
N TRP A 128 5.96 -3.54 9.12
CA TRP A 128 5.25 -4.24 8.05
C TRP A 128 5.98 -5.53 7.67
N ALA A 129 7.31 -5.49 7.57
CA ALA A 129 8.13 -6.66 7.33
C ALA A 129 7.97 -7.72 8.45
N VAL A 130 7.91 -7.30 9.72
CA VAL A 130 7.68 -8.21 10.85
C VAL A 130 6.29 -8.85 10.81
N ARG A 131 5.31 -8.24 10.14
CA ARG A 131 3.96 -8.80 9.92
C ARG A 131 3.87 -9.69 8.68
N ASP A 132 4.91 -9.76 7.86
CA ASP A 132 4.91 -10.53 6.64
C ASP A 132 4.92 -12.05 6.96
N PRO A 133 4.02 -12.85 6.38
CA PRO A 133 3.95 -14.29 6.64
C PRO A 133 5.21 -15.07 6.24
N ARG A 134 6.08 -14.49 5.40
CA ARG A 134 7.33 -15.12 4.97
C ARG A 134 8.45 -14.96 6.00
N LEU A 135 8.28 -14.17 7.07
CA LEU A 135 9.30 -14.03 8.11
C LEU A 135 9.60 -15.41 8.74
N PRO A 136 10.87 -15.85 8.82
CA PRO A 136 11.24 -17.09 9.49
C PRO A 136 10.72 -17.16 10.93
N SER A 137 10.27 -18.35 11.35
CA SER A 137 9.57 -18.51 12.64
C SER A 137 10.47 -18.22 13.85
N ASP A 138 11.75 -18.57 13.77
CA ASP A 138 12.76 -18.27 14.80
C ASP A 138 12.94 -16.75 14.98
N GLU A 139 13.09 -16.02 13.88
CA GLU A 139 13.15 -14.56 13.90
C GLU A 139 11.84 -13.96 14.44
N LEU A 140 10.69 -14.46 14.01
CA LEU A 140 9.38 -13.99 14.49
C LEU A 140 9.24 -14.15 16.01
N LEU A 141 9.66 -15.29 16.56
CA LEU A 141 9.66 -15.55 18.00
C LEU A 141 10.65 -14.65 18.73
N GLN A 142 11.81 -14.35 18.14
CA GLN A 142 12.74 -13.36 18.70
C GLN A 142 12.10 -11.97 18.74
N ARG A 143 11.47 -11.52 17.66
CA ARG A 143 10.79 -10.21 17.56
C ARG A 143 9.66 -10.03 18.58
N LEU A 144 8.97 -11.11 18.97
CA LEU A 144 7.99 -11.09 20.07
C LEU A 144 8.59 -10.69 21.42
N THR A 145 9.88 -10.96 21.64
CA THR A 145 10.56 -10.63 22.90
C THR A 145 11.06 -9.19 22.96
N LEU A 146 11.10 -8.49 21.82
CA LEU A 146 11.60 -7.12 21.71
C LEU A 146 10.43 -6.14 21.81
N PRO A 147 10.39 -5.23 22.81
CA PRO A 147 9.25 -4.33 23.02
C PRO A 147 8.85 -3.51 21.78
N ALA A 148 9.82 -3.08 20.98
CA ALA A 148 9.58 -2.30 19.76
C ALA A 148 8.87 -3.11 18.65
N HIS A 149 9.02 -4.43 18.62
CA HIS A 149 8.50 -5.30 17.57
C HIS A 149 7.38 -6.22 18.03
N ALA A 150 7.19 -6.39 19.34
CA ALA A 150 6.25 -7.37 19.92
C ALA A 150 4.82 -7.23 19.38
N ALA A 151 4.31 -6.00 19.23
CA ALA A 151 2.97 -5.77 18.69
C ALA A 151 2.85 -6.09 17.19
N ALA A 152 3.92 -5.87 16.41
CA ALA A 152 3.95 -6.26 15.00
C ALA A 152 4.02 -7.78 14.87
N ALA A 153 4.92 -8.42 15.61
CA ALA A 153 5.12 -9.87 15.61
C ALA A 153 3.88 -10.63 16.09
N ALA A 154 3.19 -10.14 17.12
CA ALA A 154 1.94 -10.72 17.60
C ALA A 154 0.80 -10.66 16.56
N GLY A 155 0.90 -9.74 15.59
CA GLY A 155 -0.04 -9.62 14.48
C GLY A 155 0.37 -10.40 13.22
N ASN A 156 1.49 -11.12 13.24
CA ASN A 156 1.94 -11.91 12.09
C ASN A 156 1.06 -13.18 11.96
N PRO A 157 0.46 -13.43 10.78
CA PRO A 157 -0.41 -14.59 10.57
C PRO A 157 0.34 -15.94 10.55
N ALA A 158 1.66 -15.94 10.37
CA ALA A 158 2.50 -17.13 10.45
C ALA A 158 2.88 -17.50 11.90
N LEU A 159 2.43 -16.73 12.91
CA LEU A 159 2.71 -17.05 14.30
C LEU A 159 2.07 -18.40 14.68
N PRO A 160 2.78 -19.30 15.37
CA PRO A 160 2.18 -20.58 15.77
C PRO A 160 0.93 -20.37 16.63
N VAL A 161 -0.15 -21.10 16.31
CA VAL A 161 -1.46 -20.98 17.00
C VAL A 161 -1.34 -21.17 18.52
N ALA A 162 -0.50 -22.10 18.98
CA ALA A 162 -0.22 -22.28 20.41
C ALA A 162 0.35 -21.01 21.08
N VAL A 163 1.24 -20.29 20.38
CA VAL A 163 1.79 -19.02 20.87
C VAL A 163 0.72 -17.93 20.88
N MET A 164 -0.13 -17.85 19.85
CA MET A 164 -1.27 -16.91 19.84
C MET A 164 -2.19 -17.13 21.05
N HIS A 165 -2.57 -18.38 21.34
CA HIS A 165 -3.40 -18.70 22.51
C HIS A 165 -2.70 -18.31 23.82
N HIS A 166 -1.42 -18.61 23.94
CA HIS A 166 -0.64 -18.21 25.11
C HIS A 166 -0.63 -16.69 25.32
N LEU A 167 -0.42 -15.90 24.26
CA LEU A 167 -0.47 -14.44 24.33
C LEU A 167 -1.85 -13.92 24.76
N LEU A 168 -2.93 -14.54 24.27
CA LEU A 168 -4.30 -14.18 24.66
C LEU A 168 -4.59 -14.50 26.13
N ASP A 169 -4.11 -15.62 26.65
CA ASP A 169 -4.28 -15.99 28.05
C ASP A 169 -3.51 -15.06 28.99
N LEU A 170 -2.28 -14.68 28.62
CA LEU A 170 -1.52 -13.65 29.33
C LEU A 170 -2.24 -12.29 29.33
N ALA A 171 -2.81 -11.89 28.19
CA ALA A 171 -3.56 -10.64 28.08
C ALA A 171 -4.83 -10.64 28.94
N ARG A 172 -5.52 -11.78 29.06
CA ARG A 172 -6.68 -11.96 29.95
C ARG A 172 -6.27 -11.85 31.42
N ALA A 173 -5.19 -12.52 31.83
CA ALA A 173 -4.71 -12.48 33.21
C ALA A 173 -4.27 -11.08 33.67
N ARG A 174 -3.84 -10.22 32.74
CA ARG A 174 -3.44 -8.83 33.01
C ARG A 174 -4.60 -7.85 33.13
N ARG A 175 -5.81 -8.17 32.65
CA ARG A 175 -6.97 -7.29 32.82
C ARG A 175 -7.47 -7.41 34.27
N PRO A 176 -7.55 -6.32 35.05
CA PRO A 176 -8.17 -6.38 36.36
C PRO A 176 -9.62 -6.83 36.20
N GLN A 177 -10.04 -7.83 36.99
CA GLN A 177 -11.44 -8.23 37.09
C GLN A 177 -12.21 -7.04 37.66
N VAL A 178 -12.99 -6.34 36.82
CA VAL A 178 -13.95 -5.35 37.32
C VAL A 178 -15.12 -6.16 37.87
N SER A 179 -15.03 -6.52 39.15
CA SER A 179 -16.18 -7.03 39.90
C SER A 179 -17.22 -5.92 40.00
N GLY A 180 -18.45 -6.23 39.60
CA GLY A 180 -19.61 -5.32 39.63
C GLY A 180 -20.11 -5.00 41.02
#